data_AF-A0A2K0WES7-F1
#
_entry.id   AF-A0A2K0WES7-F1
#
_cell.length_a   1.000
_cell.length_b   1.000
_cell.length_c   1.000
_cell.angle_alpha   90.00
_cell.angle_beta   90.00
_cell.angle_gamma   90.00
#
_symmetry.space_group_name_H-M   'P 1'
#
loop_
_entity.id
_entity.type
_entity.pdbx_description
1 polymer ?
#
loop_
_entity_poly.entity_id
_entity_poly.type
_entity_poly.pdbx_seq_one_letter_code
_entity_poly.pdbx_strand_id
1 'polypeptide(L)'
;MSSILHPFMLATDLADYLVRKVVPFRETHHISGRCVAESEKRGISMKELSLEQLQAIDGRFEEDVSHMFDHERSVEMRAAKGGCSRDCVLEQINVLKAMLA
;
A
#
# COMPACT_ATOMS: atom_id res chain seq x y z
N MET A 1 10.77 -10.20 -13.30
CA MET A 1 10.33 -8.82 -13.01
C MET A 1 10.03 -8.63 -11.53
N SER A 2 9.28 -9.52 -10.88
CA SER A 2 8.87 -9.37 -9.46
C SER A 2 10.01 -9.17 -8.45
N SER A 3 11.23 -9.61 -8.76
CA SER A 3 12.42 -9.45 -7.90
C SER A 3 12.90 -8.00 -7.73
N ILE A 4 12.44 -7.06 -8.55
CA ILE A 4 12.76 -5.63 -8.39
C ILE A 4 11.82 -4.93 -7.41
N LEU A 5 10.78 -5.61 -6.94
CA LEU A 5 9.80 -5.02 -6.04
C LEU A 5 10.37 -4.92 -4.62
N HIS A 6 10.75 -3.71 -4.23
CA HIS A 6 11.23 -3.38 -2.90
C HIS A 6 10.09 -3.30 -1.87
N PRO A 7 10.21 -3.91 -0.68
CA PRO A 7 9.16 -3.92 0.34
C PRO A 7 8.69 -2.53 0.78
N PHE A 8 9.59 -1.55 0.84
CA PHE A 8 9.24 -0.17 1.22
C PHE A 8 8.37 0.56 0.19
N MET A 9 8.17 0.02 -1.02
CA MET A 9 7.18 0.60 -1.95
C MET A 9 5.75 0.53 -1.39
N LEU A 10 5.48 -0.35 -0.43
CA LEU A 10 4.18 -0.51 0.22
C LEU A 10 4.00 0.40 1.45
N ALA A 11 4.97 1.26 1.79
CA ALA A 11 4.84 2.19 2.92
C ALA A 11 3.69 3.19 2.72
N THR A 12 3.47 3.63 1.48
CA THR A 12 2.33 4.50 1.15
C THR A 12 1.00 3.76 1.25
N ASP A 13 0.94 2.47 0.88
CA ASP A 13 -0.26 1.65 1.07
C ASP A 13 -0.62 1.51 2.57
N LEU A 14 0.40 1.39 3.44
CA LEU A 14 0.21 1.40 4.88
C LEU A 14 -0.33 2.75 5.41
N ALA A 15 0.10 3.87 4.81
CA ALA A 15 -0.46 5.18 5.14
C ALA A 15 -1.91 5.32 4.64
N ASP A 16 -2.20 4.87 3.42
CA ASP A 16 -3.54 4.85 2.82
C ASP A 16 -4.53 4.02 3.66
N TYR A 17 -4.08 2.90 4.25
CA TYR A 17 -4.85 2.10 5.19
C TYR A 17 -5.39 2.93 6.37
N LEU A 18 -4.52 3.74 7.00
CA LEU A 18 -4.93 4.59 8.12
C LEU A 18 -5.78 5.78 7.64
N VAL A 19 -5.57 6.29 6.43
CA VAL A 19 -6.43 7.34 5.84
C VAL A 19 -7.85 6.82 5.69
N ARG A 20 -8.03 5.56 5.27
CA ARG A 20 -9.34 4.89 5.19
C ARG A 20 -9.99 4.70 6.56
N LYS A 21 -9.21 4.65 7.64
CA LYS A 21 -9.67 4.71 9.03
C LYS A 21 -9.85 6.15 9.56
N VAL A 22 -9.95 7.14 8.67
CA VAL A 22 -10.22 8.55 8.97
C VAL A 22 -9.10 9.24 9.77
N VAL A 23 -7.87 8.71 9.69
CA VAL A 23 -6.69 9.36 10.27
C VAL A 23 -6.18 10.44 9.30
N PRO A 24 -5.88 11.68 9.77
CA PRO A 24 -5.37 12.75 8.91
C PRO A 24 -4.09 12.34 8.17
N PHE A 25 -4.00 12.63 6.86
CA PHE A 25 -2.90 12.17 6.01
C PHE A 25 -1.49 12.49 6.56
N ARG A 26 -1.30 13.67 7.16
CA ARG A 26 -0.01 14.03 7.78
C ARG A 26 0.37 13.04 8.88
N GLU A 27 -0.60 12.64 9.70
CA GLU A 27 -0.41 11.71 10.80
C GLU A 27 -0.15 10.29 10.28
N THR A 28 -0.90 9.83 9.27
CA THR A 28 -0.68 8.51 8.67
C THR A 28 0.70 8.37 8.03
N HIS A 29 1.17 9.42 7.35
CA HIS A 29 2.51 9.45 6.79
C HIS A 29 3.59 9.36 7.87
N HIS A 30 3.42 10.04 9.02
CA HIS A 30 4.33 9.91 10.16
C HIS A 30 4.29 8.52 10.79
N ILE A 31 3.11 7.92 10.94
CA ILE A 31 2.96 6.56 11.47
C ILE A 31 3.65 5.54 10.56
N SER A 32 3.38 5.59 9.25
CA SER A 32 4.04 4.73 8.26
C SER A 32 5.56 4.91 8.26
N GLY A 33 6.05 6.15 8.36
CA GLY A 33 7.48 6.42 8.50
C GLY A 33 8.10 5.80 9.77
N ARG A 34 7.37 5.75 10.88
CA ARG A 34 7.81 5.04 12.10
C ARG A 34 7.86 3.53 11.90
N CYS A 35 6.92 2.95 11.15
CA CYS A 35 6.95 1.53 10.77
C CYS A 35 8.18 1.20 9.91
N VAL A 36 8.51 2.05 8.93
CA VAL A 36 9.73 1.91 8.12
C VAL A 36 10.96 1.95 9.02
N ALA A 37 11.10 2.99 9.84
CA ALA A 37 12.25 3.15 10.74
C ALA A 37 12.40 1.97 11.73
N GLU A 38 11.29 1.44 12.26
CA GLU A 38 11.33 0.29 13.16
C GLU A 38 11.74 -1.00 12.45
N SER A 39 11.28 -1.21 11.21
CA SER A 39 11.71 -2.35 10.39
C SER A 39 13.20 -2.28 10.04
N GLU A 40 13.71 -1.10 9.67
CA GLU A 40 15.12 -0.86 9.39
C GLU A 40 16.00 -1.09 10.61
N LYS A 41 15.59 -0.58 11.79
CA LYS A 41 16.29 -0.79 13.06
C LYS A 41 16.44 -2.27 13.41
N ARG A 42 15.48 -3.10 13.01
CA ARG A 42 15.47 -4.54 13.24
C ARG A 42 16.16 -5.34 12.12
N GLY A 43 16.47 -4.71 11.00
CA GLY A 43 17.02 -5.39 9.83
C GLY A 43 16.05 -6.36 9.15
N ILE A 44 14.74 -6.10 9.25
CA ILE A 44 13.68 -6.94 8.68
C ILE A 44 12.83 -6.14 7.69
N SER A 45 12.07 -6.83 6.85
CA SER A 45 11.04 -6.21 6.02
C SER A 45 9.91 -5.65 6.89
N MET A 46 9.28 -4.57 6.42
CA MET A 46 8.10 -4.01 7.09
C MET A 46 6.93 -5.01 7.20
N LYS A 47 6.85 -5.98 6.27
CA LYS A 47 5.89 -7.10 6.31
C LYS A 47 6.11 -8.05 7.50
N GLU A 48 7.33 -8.09 8.04
CA GLU A 48 7.72 -8.97 9.14
C GLU A 48 7.45 -8.34 10.52
N LEU A 49 6.99 -7.08 10.58
CA LEU A 49 6.51 -6.49 11.81
C LEU A 49 5.23 -7.21 12.26
N SER A 50 5.21 -7.67 13.51
CA SER A 50 4.01 -8.29 14.07
C SER A 50 2.90 -7.25 14.29
N LEU A 51 1.65 -7.70 14.43
CA LEU A 51 0.53 -6.81 14.73
C LEU A 51 0.78 -6.04 16.04
N GLU A 52 1.32 -6.70 17.06
CA GLU A 52 1.65 -6.07 18.34
C GLU A 52 2.72 -4.99 18.18
N GLN A 53 3.70 -5.21 17.29
CA GLN A 53 4.74 -4.21 17.00
C GLN A 53 4.18 -3.02 16.24
N LEU A 54 3.26 -3.26 15.30
CA LEU A 54 2.52 -2.20 14.61
C LEU A 54 1.64 -1.42 15.61
N GLN A 55 0.91 -2.12 16.48
CA GLN A 55 0.05 -1.52 17.50
C GLN A 55 0.83 -0.71 18.55
N ALA A 56 2.07 -1.13 18.86
CA ALA A 56 2.97 -0.34 19.69
C ALA A 56 3.39 0.98 19.03
N ILE A 57 3.37 1.06 17.69
CA ILE A 57 3.54 2.32 16.95
C ILE A 57 2.25 3.13 16.98
N ASP A 58 1.12 2.48 16.67
CA ASP A 58 -0.21 3.08 16.68
C ASP A 58 -1.34 2.06 16.91
N GLY A 59 -2.18 2.29 17.91
CA GLY A 59 -3.22 1.34 18.31
C GLY A 59 -4.37 1.13 17.30
N ARG A 60 -4.42 1.88 16.20
CA ARG A 60 -5.45 1.75 15.15
C ARG A 60 -5.16 0.64 14.12
N PHE A 61 -4.01 -0.02 14.22
CA PHE A 61 -3.72 -1.20 13.39
C PHE A 61 -4.52 -2.42 13.87
N GLU A 62 -5.14 -3.10 12.91
CA GLU A 62 -5.92 -4.32 13.11
C GLU A 62 -5.34 -5.46 12.24
N GLU A 63 -5.84 -6.69 12.41
CA GLU A 63 -5.33 -7.89 11.70
C GLU A 63 -5.33 -7.74 10.16
N ASP A 64 -6.25 -6.94 9.63
CA ASP A 64 -6.41 -6.65 8.20
C ASP A 64 -5.26 -5.80 7.62
N VAL A 65 -4.39 -5.21 8.45
CA VAL A 65 -3.19 -4.49 8.01
C VAL A 65 -2.24 -5.37 7.20
N SER A 66 -2.23 -6.68 7.50
CA SER A 66 -1.40 -7.67 6.80
C SER A 66 -1.65 -7.67 5.28
N HIS A 67 -2.86 -7.28 4.86
CA HIS A 67 -3.24 -7.19 3.46
C HIS A 67 -2.50 -6.07 2.71
N MET A 68 -1.95 -5.06 3.40
CA MET A 68 -1.23 -3.97 2.76
C MET A 68 0.16 -4.39 2.26
N PHE A 69 0.65 -5.56 2.67
CA PHE A 69 1.95 -6.09 2.27
C PHE A 69 1.88 -7.01 1.03
N ASP A 70 0.97 -6.69 0.10
CA ASP A 70 0.75 -7.38 -1.17
C ASP A 70 0.83 -6.39 -2.34
N HIS A 71 1.78 -6.63 -3.24
CA HIS A 71 2.01 -5.79 -4.42
C HIS A 71 0.87 -5.88 -5.44
N GLU A 72 0.22 -7.02 -5.59
CA GLU A 72 -0.92 -7.16 -6.52
C GLU A 72 -2.09 -6.33 -5.99
N ARG A 73 -2.36 -6.42 -4.69
CA ARG A 73 -3.37 -5.57 -4.04
C ARG A 73 -3.06 -4.08 -4.19
N SER A 74 -1.80 -3.67 -4.02
CA SER A 74 -1.38 -2.26 -4.17
C SER A 74 -1.76 -1.69 -5.54
N VAL A 75 -1.55 -2.47 -6.61
CA VAL A 75 -1.93 -2.09 -7.98
C VAL A 75 -3.45 -2.05 -8.14
N GLU A 76 -4.15 -3.08 -7.66
CA GLU A 76 -5.61 -3.16 -7.78
C GLU A 76 -6.34 -2.05 -7.00
N MET A 77 -5.76 -1.51 -5.92
CA MET A 77 -6.34 -0.36 -5.22
C MET A 77 -6.32 0.94 -6.05
N ARG A 78 -5.54 1.02 -7.13
CA ARG A 78 -5.49 2.18 -8.04
C ARG A 78 -6.57 2.05 -9.12
N ALA A 79 -7.82 1.96 -8.68
CA ALA A 79 -9.02 1.73 -9.50
C ALA A 79 -9.79 3.01 -9.89
N ALA A 80 -9.28 4.20 -9.54
CA ALA A 80 -9.81 5.43 -10.10
C ALA A 80 -9.55 5.48 -11.61
N LYS A 81 -10.44 6.10 -12.38
CA LYS A 81 -10.33 6.19 -13.85
C LYS A 81 -8.93 6.61 -14.29
N GLY A 82 -8.32 5.83 -15.18
CA GLY A 82 -6.94 6.03 -15.65
C GLY A 82 -5.85 5.46 -14.73
N GLY A 83 -6.22 4.80 -13.64
CA GLY A 83 -5.29 4.12 -12.75
C GLY A 83 -4.70 2.83 -13.33
N CYS A 84 -3.88 2.15 -12.53
CA CYS A 84 -3.15 0.95 -12.94
C CYS A 84 -3.80 -0.37 -12.52
N SER A 85 -4.98 -0.36 -11.88
CA SER A 85 -5.75 -1.59 -11.66
C SER A 85 -6.03 -2.31 -12.97
N ARG A 86 -6.18 -3.64 -12.93
CA ARG A 86 -6.46 -4.45 -14.12
C ARG A 86 -7.70 -3.95 -14.87
N ASP A 87 -8.77 -3.61 -14.15
CA ASP A 87 -10.00 -3.11 -14.74
C ASP A 87 -9.78 -1.77 -15.47
N CYS A 88 -9.03 -0.84 -14.88
CA CYS A 88 -8.66 0.41 -15.54
C CYS A 88 -7.80 0.21 -16.79
N VAL A 89 -6.87 -0.75 -16.76
CA VAL A 89 -6.03 -1.06 -17.92
C VAL A 89 -6.87 -1.68 -19.06
N LEU A 90 -7.79 -2.57 -18.73
CA LEU A 90 -8.72 -3.15 -19.71
C LEU A 90 -9.65 -2.09 -20.31
N GLU A 91 -10.16 -1.16 -19.51
CA GLU A 91 -10.91 0.01 -19.99
C GLU A 91 -10.07 0.83 -20.98
N GLN A 92 -8.83 1.16 -20.62
CA GLN A 92 -7.91 1.92 -21.48
C GLN A 92 -7.64 1.21 -22.80
N ILE A 93 -7.41 -0.10 -22.79
CA ILE A 93 -7.22 -0.91 -24.01
C ILE A 93 -8.43 -0.78 -24.94
N ASN A 94 -9.65 -0.87 -24.39
CA ASN A 94 -10.88 -0.79 -25.18
C ASN A 94 -11.07 0.61 -25.78
N VAL A 95 -10.83 1.67 -24.99
CA VAL A 95 -10.91 3.06 -25.46
C VAL A 95 -9.92 3.30 -26.59
N LEU A 96 -8.67 2.88 -26.44
CA LEU A 96 -7.63 3.09 -27.46
C LEU A 96 -7.92 2.30 -28.74
N LYS A 97 -8.43 1.07 -28.64
CA LYS A 97 -8.87 0.29 -29.81
C LYS A 97 -9.99 0.99 -30.58
N ALA A 98 -10.94 1.60 -29.88
CA ALA A 98 -12.02 2.34 -30.51
C ALA A 98 -11.54 3.64 -31.18
N MET A 99 -10.48 4.27 -30.67
CA MET A 99 -9.89 5.48 -31.28
C MET A 99 -9.09 5.21 -32.55
N LEU A 100 -8.58 3.99 -32.73
CA LEU A 100 -7.79 3.59 -33.89
C LEU A 100 -8.64 3.02 -35.04
N ALA A 101 -9.92 2.74 -34.78
CA ALA A 101 -10.90 2.26 -35.76
C ALA A 101 -11.50 3.43 -36.54
#